data_AF-A0A920TGF0-F1
#
_entry.id   AF-A0A920TGF0-F1
#
_cell.length_a   1.000
_cell.length_b   1.000
_cell.length_c   1.000
_cell.angle_alpha   90.00
_cell.angle_beta   90.00
_cell.angle_gamma   90.00
#
_symmetry.space_group_name_H-M   'P 1'
#
loop_
_entity.id
_entity.type
_entity.pdbx_description
1 polymer ?
#
loop_
_entity_poly.entity_id
_entity_poly.type
_entity_poly.pdbx_seq_one_letter_code
_entity_poly.pdbx_strand_id
1 'polypeptide(L)'
;MDSKTDKGDVVCEHVVSCSGNFARQTGRMVGLEIPVIPVEHQYIVPEPHPEIQKRRKEGKPEMGVLRDSDNSWYMREEAGGLLLGPYEKGAPCCYVDGPSKDSEYELFQEDLDRLAPHIEGALKEFQLLERGS
;
A
#
# COMPACT_ATOMS: atom_id res chain seq x y z
N MET A 1 -21.73 -24.07 10.52
CA MET A 1 -21.57 -22.81 11.26
C MET A 1 -22.51 -21.81 10.63
N ASP A 2 -23.30 -21.10 11.42
CA ASP A 2 -24.33 -20.20 10.88
C ASP A 2 -23.77 -18.78 10.85
N SER A 3 -23.65 -18.20 9.65
CA SER A 3 -23.25 -16.81 9.47
C SER A 3 -24.48 -15.92 9.50
N LYS A 4 -24.52 -14.95 10.41
CA LYS A 4 -25.66 -14.03 10.56
C LYS A 4 -25.46 -12.77 9.72
N THR A 5 -26.48 -12.37 8.98
CA THR A 5 -26.50 -11.12 8.20
C THR A 5 -27.79 -10.35 8.47
N ASP A 6 -27.86 -9.09 8.02
CA ASP A 6 -29.09 -8.28 8.03
C ASP A 6 -30.18 -8.82 7.08
N LYS A 7 -29.82 -9.76 6.19
CA LYS A 7 -30.72 -10.42 5.23
C LYS A 7 -31.12 -11.84 5.66
N GLY A 8 -30.72 -12.26 6.86
CA GLY A 8 -30.98 -13.59 7.40
C GLY A 8 -29.72 -14.44 7.58
N ASP A 9 -29.93 -15.69 7.97
CA ASP A 9 -28.87 -16.62 8.30
C ASP A 9 -28.41 -17.40 7.06
N VAL A 10 -27.10 -17.58 6.94
CA VAL A 10 -26.47 -18.41 5.91
C VAL A 10 -25.85 -19.64 6.57
N VAL A 11 -26.36 -20.82 6.22
CA VAL A 11 -25.84 -22.10 6.70
C VAL A 11 -24.72 -22.58 5.78
N CYS A 12 -23.56 -22.86 6.35
CA CYS A 12 -22.41 -23.38 5.61
C CYS A 12 -21.54 -24.32 6.47
N GLU A 13 -20.80 -25.20 5.80
CA GLU A 13 -19.85 -26.11 6.45
C GLU A 13 -18.55 -25.38 6.84
N HIS A 14 -18.12 -24.43 6.01
CA HIS A 14 -16.88 -23.68 6.19
C HIS A 14 -17.12 -22.18 6.00
N VAL A 15 -16.50 -21.38 6.87
CA VAL A 15 -16.44 -19.91 6.76
C VAL A 15 -14.98 -19.52 6.59
N VAL A 16 -14.69 -18.68 5.59
CA VAL A 16 -13.37 -18.08 5.37
C VAL A 16 -13.46 -16.59 5.64
N SER A 17 -12.64 -16.08 6.55
CA SER A 17 -12.56 -14.66 6.83
C SER A 17 -11.52 -14.00 5.92
N CYS A 18 -11.98 -13.11 5.05
CA CYS A 18 -11.15 -12.30 4.16
C CYS A 18 -11.39 -10.79 4.41
N SER A 19 -11.55 -10.39 5.67
CA SER A 19 -12.08 -9.07 6.03
C SER A 19 -11.04 -7.94 6.15
N GLY A 20 -9.80 -8.16 5.67
CA GLY A 20 -8.76 -7.12 5.62
C GLY A 20 -8.51 -6.46 6.97
N ASN A 21 -8.61 -5.13 7.03
CA ASN A 21 -8.43 -4.35 8.27
C ASN A 21 -9.43 -4.72 9.39
N PHE A 22 -10.53 -5.39 9.07
CA PHE A 22 -11.53 -5.85 10.03
C PHE A 22 -11.22 -7.24 10.62
N ALA A 23 -10.10 -7.88 10.24
CA ALA A 23 -9.77 -9.26 10.64
C ALA A 23 -9.86 -9.50 12.17
N ARG A 24 -9.41 -8.55 12.99
CA ARG A 24 -9.53 -8.63 14.46
C ARG A 24 -10.99 -8.63 14.93
N GLN A 25 -11.81 -7.74 14.38
CA GLN A 25 -13.24 -7.66 14.72
C GLN A 25 -13.97 -8.93 14.28
N THR A 26 -13.66 -9.46 13.09
CA THR A 26 -14.23 -10.74 12.63
C THR A 26 -13.78 -11.92 13.49
N GLY A 27 -12.51 -11.97 13.91
CA GLY A 27 -12.02 -13.01 14.82
C GLY A 27 -12.76 -13.01 16.17
N ARG A 28 -13.03 -11.82 16.72
CA ARG A 28 -13.77 -11.70 17.99
C ARG A 28 -15.20 -12.25 17.92
N MET A 29 -15.84 -12.23 16.75
CA MET A 29 -17.17 -12.83 16.56
C MET A 29 -17.19 -14.34 16.87
N VAL A 30 -16.02 -14.98 16.82
CA VAL A 30 -15.84 -16.42 17.06
C VAL A 30 -14.88 -16.71 18.22
N GLY A 31 -14.61 -15.71 19.06
CA GLY A 31 -13.75 -15.84 20.25
C GLY A 31 -12.25 -15.94 19.96
N LEU A 32 -11.80 -15.49 18.78
CA LEU A 32 -10.39 -15.49 18.38
C LEU A 32 -9.79 -14.08 18.45
N GLU A 33 -8.57 -13.97 18.97
CA GLU A 33 -7.75 -12.76 18.87
C GLU A 33 -6.73 -12.95 17.73
N ILE A 34 -6.95 -12.25 16.62
CA ILE A 34 -6.06 -12.32 15.44
C ILE A 34 -4.87 -11.37 15.65
N PRO A 35 -3.61 -11.85 15.59
CA PRO A 35 -2.42 -11.06 15.94
C PRO A 35 -1.95 -10.18 14.77
N VAL A 36 -2.80 -9.26 14.32
CA VAL A 36 -2.51 -8.30 13.23
C VAL A 36 -2.85 -6.88 13.66
N ILE A 37 -2.19 -5.87 13.10
CA ILE A 37 -2.53 -4.45 13.28
C ILE A 37 -2.37 -3.74 11.93
N PRO A 38 -3.39 -3.00 11.46
CA PRO A 38 -3.24 -2.15 10.29
C PRO A 38 -2.20 -1.05 10.54
N VAL A 39 -1.45 -0.72 9.50
CA VAL A 39 -0.45 0.36 9.52
C VAL A 39 -0.68 1.29 8.34
N GLU A 40 -0.36 2.55 8.52
CA GLU A 40 -0.33 3.50 7.41
C GLU A 40 0.83 3.17 6.47
N HIS A 41 0.58 3.28 5.16
CA HIS A 41 1.61 3.20 4.14
C HIS A 41 1.25 4.17 3.02
N GLN A 42 2.22 4.97 2.60
CA GLN A 42 2.05 6.03 1.61
C GLN A 42 2.88 5.72 0.36
N TYR A 43 2.36 6.10 -0.81
CA TYR A 43 3.11 6.14 -2.05
C TYR A 43 2.90 7.49 -2.73
N ILE A 44 3.91 7.92 -3.48
CA ILE A 44 3.95 9.20 -4.18
C ILE A 44 3.82 8.91 -5.66
N VAL A 45 2.89 9.59 -6.34
CA VAL A 45 2.74 9.56 -7.79
C VAL A 45 3.11 10.94 -8.33
N PRO A 46 4.35 11.14 -8.80
CA PRO A 46 4.77 12.38 -9.43
C PRO A 46 4.07 12.58 -10.77
N GLU A 47 4.23 13.79 -11.31
CA GLU A 47 3.81 14.12 -12.67
C GLU A 47 4.47 13.18 -13.70
N PRO A 48 3.80 12.94 -14.85
CA PRO A 48 4.33 12.08 -15.89
C PRO A 48 5.72 12.51 -16.38
N HIS A 49 6.62 11.54 -16.55
CA HIS A 49 8.01 11.80 -16.95
C HIS A 49 8.18 11.67 -18.48
N PRO A 50 8.80 12.65 -19.18
CA PRO A 50 8.90 12.64 -20.64
C PRO A 50 9.52 11.37 -21.24
N GLU A 51 10.60 10.85 -20.64
CA GLU A 51 11.26 9.64 -21.14
C GLU A 51 10.40 8.38 -20.94
N ILE A 52 9.59 8.32 -19.88
CA ILE A 52 8.67 7.19 -19.65
C ILE A 52 7.55 7.22 -20.69
N GLN A 53 6.97 8.40 -20.93
CA GLN A 53 5.97 8.56 -21.99
C GLN A 53 6.53 8.23 -23.37
N LYS A 54 7.76 8.64 -23.66
CA LYS A 54 8.44 8.33 -24.94
C LYS A 54 8.62 6.83 -25.11
N ARG A 55 9.13 6.12 -24.09
CA ARG A 55 9.26 4.65 -24.12
C ARG A 55 7.92 3.98 -24.41
N ARG A 56 6.84 4.44 -23.74
CA ARG A 56 5.49 3.92 -23.96
C ARG A 56 4.99 4.16 -25.39
N LYS A 57 5.24 5.35 -25.95
CA LYS A 57 4.90 5.67 -27.36
C LYS A 57 5.69 4.82 -28.35
N GLU A 58 6.93 4.45 -28.02
CA GLU A 58 7.77 3.55 -28.80
C GLU A 58 7.36 2.07 -28.70
N GLY A 59 6.31 1.74 -27.92
CA GLY A 59 5.83 0.37 -27.75
C GLY A 59 6.77 -0.51 -26.92
N LYS A 60 7.67 0.10 -26.13
CA LYS A 60 8.56 -0.65 -25.23
C LYS A 60 7.74 -1.27 -24.09
N PRO A 61 8.15 -2.43 -23.57
CA PRO A 61 7.53 -2.99 -22.39
C PRO A 61 7.72 -2.08 -21.17
N GLU A 62 6.77 -2.17 -20.25
CA GLU A 62 6.85 -1.57 -18.91
C GLU A 62 8.14 -2.02 -18.22
N MET A 63 8.81 -1.07 -17.55
CA MET A 63 10.01 -1.38 -16.78
C MET A 63 9.69 -2.28 -15.59
N GLY A 64 10.66 -3.12 -15.22
CA GLY A 64 10.55 -3.92 -14.01
C GLY A 64 10.43 -3.04 -12.77
N VAL A 65 9.67 -3.54 -11.77
CA VAL A 65 9.58 -2.90 -10.46
C VAL A 65 10.97 -2.90 -9.81
N LEU A 66 11.43 -1.72 -9.40
CA LEU A 66 12.67 -1.56 -8.65
C LEU A 66 12.39 -1.65 -7.17
N ARG A 67 13.36 -2.20 -6.43
CA ARG A 67 13.33 -2.25 -4.97
C ARG A 67 14.73 -1.99 -4.43
N ASP A 68 14.82 -1.02 -3.55
CA ASP A 68 16.01 -0.76 -2.75
C ASP A 68 15.69 -1.10 -1.30
N SER A 69 16.20 -2.24 -0.85
CA SER A 69 15.96 -2.72 0.51
C SER A 69 16.80 -1.95 1.54
N ASP A 70 17.95 -1.41 1.14
CA ASP A 70 18.85 -0.70 2.06
C ASP A 70 18.28 0.67 2.41
N ASN A 71 17.68 1.36 1.43
CA ASN A 71 16.99 2.63 1.63
C ASN A 71 15.47 2.49 1.84
N SER A 72 14.97 1.25 1.85
CA SER A 72 13.58 0.89 2.16
C SER A 72 12.54 1.57 1.26
N TRP A 73 12.63 1.38 -0.05
CA TRP A 73 11.60 1.85 -0.99
C TRP A 73 11.44 0.93 -2.20
N TYR A 74 10.30 1.04 -2.89
CA TYR A 74 10.07 0.45 -4.20
C TYR A 74 9.63 1.52 -5.21
N MET A 75 9.88 1.27 -6.49
CA MET A 75 9.49 2.16 -7.58
C MET A 75 8.96 1.39 -8.78
N ARG A 76 7.92 1.90 -9.41
CA ARG A 76 7.33 1.29 -10.63
C ARG A 76 6.74 2.34 -11.55
N GLU A 77 6.55 1.99 -12.81
CA GLU A 77 5.78 2.85 -13.71
C GLU A 77 4.34 2.99 -13.22
N GLU A 78 3.82 4.21 -13.25
CA GLU A 78 2.44 4.56 -12.90
C GLU A 78 2.08 5.87 -13.58
N ALA A 79 0.87 5.99 -14.13
CA ALA A 79 0.36 7.21 -14.76
C ALA A 79 1.30 7.90 -15.81
N GLY A 80 2.24 7.17 -16.42
CA GLY A 80 3.22 7.73 -17.36
C GLY A 80 4.43 8.40 -16.72
N GLY A 81 4.61 8.22 -15.41
CA GLY A 81 5.79 8.57 -14.63
C GLY A 81 6.25 7.37 -13.79
N LEU A 82 6.81 7.66 -12.60
CA LEU A 82 7.33 6.66 -11.67
C LEU A 82 6.73 6.87 -10.27
N LEU A 83 5.96 5.91 -9.79
CA LEU A 83 5.47 5.87 -8.41
C LEU A 83 6.58 5.44 -7.47
N LEU A 84 6.77 6.16 -6.37
CA LEU A 84 7.70 5.82 -5.29
C LEU A 84 6.90 5.40 -4.04
N GLY A 85 7.18 4.22 -3.49
CA GLY A 85 6.57 3.72 -2.26
C GLY A 85 7.62 3.45 -1.17
N PRO A 86 7.83 4.39 -0.23
CA PRO A 86 8.75 4.19 0.90
C PRO A 86 8.17 3.30 2.01
N TYR A 87 9.04 2.54 2.67
CA TYR A 87 8.78 1.84 3.92
C TYR A 87 9.54 2.53 5.05
N GLU A 88 8.86 3.44 5.74
CA GLU A 88 9.44 4.22 6.83
C GLU A 88 9.49 3.44 8.15
N LYS A 89 10.54 3.70 8.93
CA LYS A 89 10.61 3.18 10.28
C LYS A 89 9.65 3.97 11.18
N GLY A 90 8.72 3.26 11.82
CA GLY A 90 7.77 3.88 12.73
C GLY A 90 6.49 4.39 12.07
N ALA A 91 6.12 3.82 10.91
CA ALA A 91 4.80 4.01 10.31
C ALA A 91 3.68 3.86 11.38
N PRO A 92 2.74 4.81 11.49
CA PRO A 92 1.71 4.76 12.50
C PRO A 92 0.82 3.51 12.36
N CYS A 93 0.45 2.93 13.51
CA CYS A 93 -0.65 1.98 13.54
C CYS A 93 -1.96 2.74 13.32
N CYS A 94 -2.83 2.22 12.46
CA CYS A 94 -4.18 2.73 12.27
C CYS A 94 -5.21 1.69 12.75
N TYR A 95 -6.44 2.14 12.98
CA TYR A 95 -7.54 1.27 13.42
C TYR A 95 -7.20 0.41 14.66
N VAL A 96 -6.54 1.00 15.67
CA VAL A 96 -6.11 0.28 16.88
C VAL A 96 -7.28 -0.38 17.61
N ASP A 97 -8.42 0.30 17.65
CA ASP A 97 -9.69 -0.18 18.21
C ASP A 97 -10.60 -0.87 17.16
N GLY A 98 -10.08 -1.04 15.94
CA GLY A 98 -10.78 -1.52 14.76
C GLY A 98 -11.36 -0.39 13.90
N PRO A 99 -11.59 -0.63 12.59
CA PRO A 99 -12.22 0.36 11.73
C PRO A 99 -13.66 0.65 12.14
N SER A 100 -14.17 1.81 11.72
CA SER A 100 -15.60 2.11 11.84
C SER A 100 -16.40 1.17 10.95
N LYS A 101 -17.68 0.95 11.28
CA LYS A 101 -18.60 0.20 10.41
C LYS A 101 -18.85 0.91 9.08
N ASP A 102 -18.67 2.23 9.06
CA ASP A 102 -18.87 3.08 7.89
C ASP A 102 -17.55 3.37 7.14
N SER A 103 -16.43 2.76 7.55
CA SER A 103 -15.14 2.91 6.87
C SER A 103 -15.22 2.27 5.47
N GLU A 104 -15.27 3.10 4.44
CA GLU A 104 -15.34 2.69 3.04
C GLU A 104 -14.59 3.69 2.15
N TYR A 105 -13.68 3.19 1.29
CA TYR A 105 -12.91 3.99 0.31
C TYR A 105 -12.25 5.26 0.87
N GLU A 106 -11.79 5.22 2.11
CA GLU A 106 -11.10 6.34 2.76
C GLU A 106 -9.57 6.23 2.61
N LEU A 107 -8.91 7.38 2.53
CA LEU A 107 -7.47 7.51 2.60
C LEU A 107 -7.11 8.34 3.83
N PHE A 108 -5.95 8.05 4.40
CA PHE A 108 -5.36 8.89 5.45
C PHE A 108 -4.82 10.19 4.83
N GLN A 109 -4.74 11.24 5.64
CA GLN A 109 -4.08 12.47 5.23
C GLN A 109 -2.61 12.20 4.95
N GLU A 110 -2.07 12.80 3.90
CA GLU A 110 -0.65 12.66 3.57
C GLU A 110 0.26 13.28 4.64
N ASP A 111 1.42 12.68 4.81
CA ASP A 111 2.50 13.14 5.70
C ASP A 111 3.84 13.01 4.95
N LEU A 112 4.14 14.03 4.14
CA LEU A 112 5.32 14.05 3.28
C LEU A 112 6.62 14.27 4.06
N ASP A 113 6.56 14.98 5.19
CA ASP A 113 7.74 15.24 6.03
C ASP A 113 8.31 13.92 6.57
N ARG A 114 7.44 12.96 6.89
CA ARG A 114 7.81 11.61 7.30
C ARG A 114 8.56 10.83 6.21
N LEU A 115 8.21 11.07 4.94
CA LEU A 115 8.78 10.38 3.78
C LEU A 115 10.05 11.05 3.25
N ALA A 116 10.33 12.31 3.62
CA ALA A 116 11.41 13.12 3.07
C ALA A 116 12.77 12.41 2.99
N PRO A 117 13.26 11.70 4.03
CA PRO A 117 14.56 11.00 3.96
C PRO A 117 14.60 9.92 2.87
N HIS A 118 13.48 9.23 2.63
CA HIS A 118 13.39 8.18 1.62
C HIS A 118 13.27 8.77 0.21
N ILE A 119 12.58 9.89 0.06
CA ILE A 119 12.49 10.63 -1.20
C ILE A 119 13.90 11.09 -1.62
N GLU A 120 14.66 11.68 -0.69
CA GLU A 120 16.04 12.11 -0.96
C GLU A 120 16.95 10.93 -1.36
N GLY A 121 16.81 9.79 -0.68
CA GLY A 121 17.53 8.56 -1.03
C GLY A 121 17.22 8.07 -2.45
N ALA A 122 15.94 7.99 -2.80
CA ALA A 122 15.49 7.56 -4.13
C ALA A 122 15.99 8.50 -5.24
N LEU A 123 15.95 9.82 -5.02
CA LEU A 123 16.45 10.81 -5.98
C LEU A 123 17.96 10.66 -6.22
N LYS A 124 18.74 10.39 -5.17
CA LYS A 124 20.18 10.18 -5.28
C LYS A 124 20.51 8.95 -6.11
N GLU A 125 19.83 7.83 -5.88
CA GLU A 125 20.01 6.61 -6.66
C GLU A 125 19.62 6.82 -8.13
N PHE A 126 18.52 7.54 -8.39
CA PHE A 126 18.11 7.85 -9.75
C PHE A 126 19.17 8.67 -10.50
N GLN A 127 19.75 9.69 -9.87
CA GLN A 127 20.83 10.49 -10.45
C GLN A 127 22.10 9.67 -10.71
N LEU A 128 22.41 8.68 -9.87
CA LEU A 128 23.55 7.78 -10.09
C LEU A 128 23.33 6.89 -11.31
N LEU A 129 22.10 6.39 -11.51
CA LEU A 129 21.73 5.61 -12.69
C LEU A 129 21.82 6.43 -13.98
N GLU A 130 21.40 7.69 -13.96
CA GLU A 130 21.55 8.60 -15.12
C GLU A 130 23.02 8.91 -15.45
N ARG A 131 23.89 9.02 -14.46
CA ARG A 131 25.31 9.33 -14.67
C ARG A 131 26.15 8.12 -15.13
N GLY A 132 25.67 6.91 -14.89
CA GLY A 132 26.33 5.67 -15.27
C GLY A 132 25.93 5.12 -16.64
N SER A 133 25.10 5.83 -17.40
CA SER A 133 24.58 5.42 -18.72
C SER A 133 25.04 6.30 -19.87
#